data_AF-A0A938C8Y9-F1
#
_entry.id   AF-A0A938C8Y9-F1
#
_cell.length_a   1.000
_cell.length_b   1.000
_cell.length_c   1.000
_cell.angle_alpha   90.00
_cell.angle_beta   90.00
_cell.angle_gamma   90.00
#
_symmetry.space_group_name_H-M   'P 1'
#
loop_
_entity.id
_entity.type
_entity.pdbx_description
1 polymer ?
#
loop_
_entity_poly.entity_id
_entity_poly.type
_entity_poly.pdbx_seq_one_letter_code
_entity_poly.pdbx_strand_id
1 'polypeptide(L)'
;MRRRTRLIAGAVAAVLAGTAALVASPSLAQELSLNLTDGSGSSTGQILRLIALLTVLSLAPGILVVVTSFTRIVVVLSLLRSALGLQQTPPNTVIVSLALFLTAFVMGPTLERAYNDGISPLIAEEISEEQAYDRTVAPLREFMLKQVLDIIYPF
;
A
#
# COMPACT_ATOMS: atom_id res chain seq x y z
N MET A 1 -34.02 -28.70 -39.13
CA MET A 1 -32.68 -28.25 -38.68
C MET A 1 -32.63 -26.85 -38.05
N ARG A 2 -33.35 -25.82 -38.56
CA ARG A 2 -33.26 -24.42 -38.09
C ARG A 2 -33.65 -24.13 -36.62
N ARG A 3 -34.40 -25.03 -35.95
CA ARG A 3 -34.83 -24.85 -34.55
C ARG A 3 -33.72 -25.14 -33.52
N ARG A 4 -32.81 -26.08 -33.80
CA ARG A 4 -31.73 -26.45 -32.87
C ARG A 4 -30.66 -25.35 -32.78
N THR A 5 -30.41 -24.64 -33.88
CA THR A 5 -29.44 -23.52 -33.93
C THR A 5 -29.89 -22.32 -33.11
N ARG A 6 -31.20 -22.04 -33.02
CA ARG A 6 -31.75 -20.97 -32.17
C ARG A 6 -31.65 -21.29 -30.67
N LEU A 7 -31.73 -22.57 -30.30
CA LEU A 7 -31.60 -23.01 -28.90
C LEU A 7 -30.15 -22.92 -28.40
N ILE A 8 -29.18 -23.26 -29.25
CA ILE A 8 -27.74 -23.13 -28.91
C ILE A 8 -27.34 -21.65 -28.83
N ALA A 9 -27.84 -20.80 -29.72
CA ALA A 9 -27.60 -19.36 -29.66
C ALA A 9 -28.18 -18.72 -28.39
N GLY A 10 -29.38 -19.15 -27.96
CA GLY A 10 -29.98 -18.71 -26.71
C GLY A 10 -29.20 -19.13 -25.47
N ALA A 11 -28.67 -20.37 -25.45
CA ALA A 11 -27.83 -20.86 -24.36
C ALA A 11 -26.49 -20.11 -24.27
N VAL A 12 -25.85 -19.80 -25.40
CA VAL A 12 -24.61 -19.02 -25.43
C VAL A 12 -24.84 -17.57 -24.97
N ALA A 13 -25.95 -16.96 -25.37
CA ALA A 13 -26.33 -15.62 -24.90
C ALA A 13 -26.62 -15.60 -23.38
N ALA A 14 -27.26 -16.65 -22.86
CA ALA A 14 -27.52 -16.78 -21.42
C ALA A 14 -26.22 -17.00 -20.61
N VAL A 15 -25.26 -17.77 -21.13
CA VAL A 15 -23.95 -17.95 -20.50
C VAL A 15 -23.13 -16.66 -20.54
N LEU A 16 -23.12 -15.93 -21.66
CA LEU A 16 -22.46 -14.63 -21.79
C LEU A 16 -23.06 -13.58 -20.84
N ALA A 17 -24.39 -13.53 -20.73
CA ALA A 17 -25.08 -12.65 -19.79
C ALA A 17 -24.81 -13.04 -18.32
N GLY A 18 -24.76 -14.35 -18.02
CA GLY A 18 -24.39 -14.85 -16.70
C GLY A 18 -22.95 -14.49 -16.31
N THR A 19 -22.00 -14.59 -17.25
CA THR A 19 -20.60 -14.18 -17.01
C THR A 19 -20.46 -12.67 -16.87
N ALA A 20 -21.24 -11.85 -17.59
CA ALA A 20 -21.24 -10.40 -17.44
C ALA A 20 -21.77 -9.97 -16.07
N ALA A 21 -22.77 -10.68 -15.53
CA ALA A 21 -23.32 -10.42 -14.20
C ALA A 21 -22.35 -10.76 -13.06
N LEU A 22 -21.45 -11.74 -13.24
CA LEU A 22 -20.40 -12.08 -12.26
C LEU A 22 -19.24 -11.08 -12.26
N VAL A 23 -18.93 -10.45 -13.40
CA VAL A 23 -17.92 -9.37 -13.49
C VAL A 23 -18.46 -8.03 -12.96
N ALA A 24 -19.78 -7.86 -12.95
CA ALA A 24 -20.48 -6.72 -12.35
C ALA A 24 -20.66 -6.85 -10.82
N SER A 25 -19.68 -7.47 -10.15
CA SER A 25 -19.56 -7.34 -8.69
C SER A 25 -19.39 -5.85 -8.37
N PRO A 26 -20.08 -5.30 -7.36
CA PRO A 26 -19.72 -3.98 -6.87
C PRO A 26 -18.25 -4.08 -6.48
N SER A 27 -17.39 -3.32 -7.16
CA SER A 27 -16.08 -3.05 -6.62
C SER A 27 -16.28 -2.60 -5.18
N LEU A 28 -15.49 -3.15 -4.26
CA LEU A 28 -15.34 -2.58 -2.93
C LEU A 28 -14.69 -1.20 -3.11
N ALA A 29 -15.48 -0.23 -3.58
CA ALA A 29 -15.17 1.17 -3.46
C ALA A 29 -15.10 1.39 -1.95
N GLN A 30 -13.88 1.52 -1.45
CA GLN A 30 -13.61 1.97 -0.10
C GLN A 30 -14.39 3.28 0.08
N GLU A 31 -15.51 3.23 0.81
CA GLU A 31 -16.25 4.43 1.18
C GLU A 31 -15.41 5.16 2.22
N LEU A 32 -14.46 5.95 1.74
CA LEU A 32 -13.66 6.83 2.57
C LEU A 32 -14.56 8.02 2.97
N SER A 33 -15.42 7.82 3.96
CA SER A 33 -16.28 8.85 4.52
C SER A 33 -15.43 9.84 5.34
N LEU A 34 -14.78 10.77 4.64
CA LEU A 34 -14.07 11.89 5.23
C LEU A 34 -15.11 12.93 5.67
N ASN A 35 -15.55 12.86 6.93
CA ASN A 35 -16.44 13.85 7.51
C ASN A 35 -15.64 15.12 7.85
N LEU A 36 -15.42 15.97 6.85
CA LEU A 36 -14.64 17.21 6.95
C LEU A 36 -15.47 18.40 7.48
N THR A 37 -16.62 18.13 8.11
CA THR A 37 -17.66 19.14 8.43
C THR A 37 -17.52 19.77 9.82
N ASP A 38 -16.49 19.40 10.60
CA ASP A 38 -16.28 20.00 11.91
C ASP A 38 -15.68 21.43 11.80
N GLY A 39 -16.59 22.41 11.74
CA GLY A 39 -16.41 23.74 12.30
C GLY A 39 -15.74 24.81 11.42
N SER A 40 -16.55 25.77 10.95
CA SER A 40 -16.21 27.20 10.78
C SER A 40 -15.31 27.68 9.62
N GLY A 41 -14.86 26.80 8.71
CA GLY A 41 -14.07 27.22 7.54
C GLY A 41 -14.92 27.75 6.38
N SER A 42 -14.46 28.79 5.69
CA SER A 42 -15.00 29.14 4.36
C SER A 42 -14.89 27.93 3.42
N SER A 43 -15.79 27.78 2.45
CA SER A 43 -15.76 26.66 1.48
C SER A 43 -14.39 26.51 0.82
N THR A 44 -13.66 27.61 0.66
CA THR A 44 -12.26 27.64 0.20
C THR A 44 -11.30 26.93 1.14
N GLY A 45 -11.38 27.13 2.46
CA GLY A 45 -10.51 26.49 3.44
C GLY A 45 -10.68 24.96 3.47
N GLN A 46 -11.91 24.47 3.29
CA GLN A 46 -12.19 23.04 3.22
C GLN A 46 -11.63 22.40 1.94
N ILE A 47 -11.76 23.09 0.80
CA ILE A 47 -11.14 22.66 -0.48
C ILE A 47 -9.61 22.62 -0.35
N LEU A 48 -8.99 23.63 0.26
CA LEU A 48 -7.54 23.65 0.48
C LEU A 48 -7.06 22.51 1.39
N ARG A 49 -7.80 22.20 2.46
CA ARG A 49 -7.49 21.05 3.34
C ARG A 49 -7.60 19.72 2.60
N LEU A 50 -8.62 19.55 1.75
CA LEU A 50 -8.77 18.35 0.93
C LEU A 50 -7.61 18.22 -0.07
N ILE A 51 -7.24 19.29 -0.77
CA ILE A 51 -6.09 19.30 -1.69
C ILE A 51 -4.81 18.93 -0.94
N ALA A 52 -4.59 19.49 0.26
CA ALA A 52 -3.43 19.16 1.08
C ALA A 52 -3.39 17.68 1.48
N LEU A 53 -4.51 17.11 1.94
CA LEU A 53 -4.61 15.70 2.29
C LEU A 53 -4.39 14.78 1.10
N LEU A 54 -4.99 15.09 -0.07
CA LEU A 54 -4.78 14.32 -1.30
C LEU A 54 -3.32 14.37 -1.76
N THR A 55 -2.66 15.51 -1.59
CA THR A 55 -1.23 15.68 -1.91
C THR A 55 -0.37 14.76 -1.04
N VAL A 56 -0.61 14.77 0.28
CA VAL A 56 0.11 13.91 1.23
C VAL A 56 -0.16 12.43 0.94
N LEU A 57 -1.43 12.06 0.68
CA LEU A 57 -1.83 10.67 0.41
C LEU A 57 -1.23 10.13 -0.90
N SER A 58 -1.11 10.97 -1.93
CA SER A 58 -0.47 10.62 -3.20
C SER A 58 1.03 10.35 -3.03
N LEU A 59 1.72 11.13 -2.17
CA LEU A 59 3.15 10.99 -1.94
C LEU A 59 3.50 9.88 -0.93
N ALA A 60 2.60 9.58 0.01
CA ALA A 60 2.75 8.57 1.05
C ALA A 60 3.26 7.20 0.56
N PRO A 61 2.68 6.56 -0.49
CA PRO A 61 3.16 5.25 -0.95
C PRO A 61 4.60 5.28 -1.48
N GLY A 62 5.00 6.39 -2.12
CA GLY A 62 6.37 6.57 -2.61
C GLY A 62 7.37 6.72 -1.46
N ILE A 63 7.03 7.51 -0.45
CA ILE A 63 7.86 7.68 0.75
C ILE A 63 8.02 6.35 1.50
N LEU A 64 6.93 5.59 1.65
CA LEU A 64 6.95 4.27 2.32
C LEU A 64 7.95 3.33 1.64
N VAL A 65 7.99 3.30 0.31
CA VAL A 65 8.94 2.49 -0.45
C VAL A 65 10.42 2.86 -0.19
N VAL A 66 10.71 4.15 0.01
CA VAL A 66 12.10 4.64 0.20
C VAL A 66 12.56 4.52 1.66
N VAL A 67 11.64 4.74 2.62
CA VAL A 67 11.95 4.70 4.06
C VAL A 67 12.06 3.27 4.61
N THR A 68 11.64 2.27 3.84
CA THR A 68 11.65 0.86 4.24
C THR A 68 12.69 0.03 3.49
N SER A 69 12.80 -1.26 3.83
CA SER A 69 13.68 -2.21 3.15
C SER A 69 13.28 -2.55 1.70
N PHE A 70 12.13 -2.06 1.21
CA PHE A 70 11.60 -2.43 -0.11
C PHE A 70 12.60 -2.19 -1.23
N THR A 71 13.24 -1.02 -1.26
CA THR A 71 14.16 -0.63 -2.34
C THR A 71 15.35 -1.59 -2.45
N ARG A 72 15.93 -2.04 -1.33
CA ARG A 72 17.03 -3.02 -1.34
C ARG A 72 16.55 -4.38 -1.84
N ILE A 73 15.40 -4.84 -1.35
CA ILE A 73 14.86 -6.16 -1.70
C ILE A 73 14.51 -6.23 -3.20
N VAL A 74 13.80 -5.23 -3.73
CA VAL A 74 13.39 -5.22 -5.14
C VAL A 74 14.59 -5.15 -6.08
N VAL A 75 15.64 -4.41 -5.72
CA VAL A 75 16.88 -4.31 -6.51
C VAL A 75 17.61 -5.66 -6.50
N VAL A 76 17.80 -6.28 -5.33
CA VAL A 76 18.47 -7.59 -5.24
C VAL A 76 17.72 -8.64 -6.06
N LEU A 77 16.39 -8.73 -5.92
CA LEU A 77 15.57 -9.66 -6.70
C LEU A 77 15.64 -9.37 -8.22
N SER A 78 15.68 -8.09 -8.61
CA SER A 78 15.81 -7.69 -10.01
C SER A 78 17.17 -8.05 -10.60
N LEU A 79 18.25 -7.90 -9.83
CA LEU A 79 19.60 -8.31 -10.22
C LEU A 79 19.71 -9.82 -10.33
N LEU A 80 19.12 -10.57 -9.38
CA LEU A 80 19.04 -12.03 -9.45
C LEU A 80 18.31 -12.49 -10.71
N ARG A 81 17.18 -11.87 -11.07
CA ARG A 81 16.49 -12.18 -12.32
C ARG A 81 17.40 -12.00 -13.54
N SER A 82 18.12 -10.88 -13.61
CA SER A 82 19.04 -10.61 -14.73
C SER A 82 20.19 -11.61 -14.76
N ALA A 83 20.70 -12.01 -13.59
CA ALA A 83 21.82 -12.96 -13.47
C ALA A 83 21.46 -14.37 -13.94
N LEU A 84 20.19 -14.78 -13.84
CA LEU A 84 19.73 -16.09 -14.31
C LEU A 84 19.68 -16.21 -15.85
N GLY A 85 19.85 -15.10 -16.58
CA GLY A 85 19.86 -15.11 -18.06
C GLY A 85 18.52 -15.51 -18.70
N LEU A 86 17.44 -15.56 -17.91
CA LEU A 86 16.12 -16.00 -18.35
C LEU A 86 15.36 -14.81 -18.96
N GLN A 87 14.71 -15.03 -20.10
CA GLN A 87 13.84 -13.99 -20.68
C GLN A 87 12.57 -13.83 -19.82
N GLN A 88 12.42 -12.64 -19.24
CA GLN A 88 11.17 -12.11 -18.65
C GLN A 88 10.54 -12.95 -17.51
N THR A 89 11.19 -14.04 -17.08
CA THR A 89 10.74 -14.87 -15.96
C THR A 89 11.69 -14.64 -14.79
N PRO A 90 11.21 -14.16 -13.63
CA PRO A 90 9.82 -13.82 -13.27
C PRO A 90 9.33 -12.43 -13.76
N PRO A 91 7.99 -12.24 -13.96
CA PRO A 91 7.40 -10.95 -14.30
C PRO A 91 7.68 -9.86 -13.24
N ASN A 92 7.70 -8.59 -13.65
CA ASN A 92 7.94 -7.46 -12.73
C ASN A 92 6.92 -7.41 -11.57
N THR A 93 5.65 -7.72 -11.85
CA THR A 93 4.59 -7.78 -10.84
C THR A 93 4.87 -8.81 -9.75
N VAL A 94 5.48 -9.94 -10.08
CA VAL A 94 5.84 -10.99 -9.11
C VAL A 94 6.98 -10.51 -8.21
N ILE A 95 8.01 -9.88 -8.80
CA ILE A 95 9.14 -9.33 -8.04
C ILE A 95 8.66 -8.26 -7.06
N VAL A 96 7.82 -7.34 -7.50
CA VAL A 96 7.26 -6.28 -6.64
C VAL A 96 6.40 -6.87 -5.51
N SER A 97 5.57 -7.86 -5.82
CA SER A 97 4.72 -8.52 -4.82
C SER A 97 5.56 -9.24 -3.76
N LEU A 98 6.57 -10.01 -4.19
CA LEU A 98 7.50 -10.69 -3.29
C LEU A 98 8.27 -9.66 -2.44
N ALA A 99 8.71 -8.56 -3.04
CA ALA A 99 9.40 -7.49 -2.33
C ALA A 99 8.51 -6.85 -1.25
N LEU A 100 7.23 -6.61 -1.51
CA LEU A 100 6.29 -6.09 -0.51
C LEU A 100 6.09 -7.06 0.66
N PHE A 101 5.90 -8.36 0.38
CA PHE A 101 5.74 -9.36 1.44
C PHE A 101 6.99 -9.48 2.33
N LEU A 102 8.17 -9.55 1.70
CA LEU A 102 9.44 -9.58 2.43
C LEU A 102 9.67 -8.28 3.21
N THR A 103 9.26 -7.14 2.67
CA THR A 103 9.32 -5.86 3.39
C THR A 103 8.44 -5.88 4.63
N ALA A 104 7.19 -6.33 4.52
CA ALA A 104 6.31 -6.45 5.68
C ALA A 104 6.88 -7.39 6.75
N PHE A 105 7.47 -8.52 6.33
CA PHE A 105 8.12 -9.46 7.23
C PHE A 105 9.33 -8.84 7.96
N VAL A 106 10.20 -8.14 7.23
CA VAL A 106 11.39 -7.50 7.80
C VAL A 106 11.05 -6.29 8.67
N MET A 107 10.02 -5.52 8.29
CA MET A 107 9.59 -4.30 8.98
C MET A 107 8.64 -4.55 10.15
N GLY A 108 8.10 -5.76 10.31
CA GLY A 108 7.20 -6.15 11.40
C GLY A 108 7.57 -5.57 12.78
N PRO A 109 8.78 -5.83 13.32
CA PRO A 109 9.16 -5.33 14.65
C PRO A 109 9.26 -3.80 14.72
N THR A 110 9.64 -3.12 13.63
CA THR A 110 9.74 -1.66 13.58
C THR A 110 8.35 -1.03 13.61
N LEU A 111 7.40 -1.59 12.84
CA LEU A 111 6.01 -1.13 12.80
C LEU A 111 5.28 -1.40 14.12
N GLU A 112 5.55 -2.55 14.74
CA GLU A 112 4.96 -2.91 16.04
C GLU A 112 5.41 -1.95 17.15
N ARG A 113 6.69 -1.58 17.21
CA ARG A 113 7.17 -0.54 18.15
C ARG A 113 6.54 0.80 17.88
N ALA A 114 6.47 1.23 16.62
CA ALA A 114 5.84 2.50 16.25
C ALA A 114 4.37 2.55 16.73
N TYR A 115 3.66 1.43 16.60
CA TYR A 115 2.28 1.31 17.07
C TYR A 115 2.18 1.32 18.60
N ASN A 116 2.96 0.48 19.29
CA ASN A 116 2.88 0.32 20.74
C ASN A 116 3.38 1.56 21.51
N ASP A 117 4.43 2.22 21.02
CA ASP A 117 5.09 3.32 21.74
C ASP A 117 4.47 4.70 21.43
N GLY A 118 3.80 4.83 20.27
CA GLY A 118 3.26 6.09 19.77
C GLY A 118 1.75 6.08 19.55
N ILE A 119 1.25 5.19 18.68
CA ILE A 119 -0.17 5.18 18.27
C ILE A 119 -1.09 4.72 19.41
N SER A 120 -0.78 3.60 20.05
CA SER A 120 -1.58 3.03 21.15
C SER A 120 -1.76 4.01 22.33
N PRO A 121 -0.69 4.64 22.87
CA PRO A 121 -0.84 5.60 23.96
C PRO A 121 -1.52 6.91 23.54
N LEU A 122 -1.44 7.31 22.26
CA LEU A 122 -2.21 8.46 21.76
C LEU A 122 -3.72 8.17 21.79
N ILE A 123 -4.13 6.96 21.37
CA ILE A 123 -5.53 6.54 21.42
C ILE A 123 -6.04 6.41 22.86
N ALA A 124 -5.15 6.03 23.79
CA ALA A 124 -5.44 5.99 25.23
C ALA A 124 -5.41 7.37 25.91
N GLU A 125 -5.15 8.46 25.17
CA GLU A 125 -5.02 9.83 25.69
C GLU A 125 -3.90 10.01 26.73
N GLU A 126 -2.91 9.11 26.73
CA GLU A 126 -1.79 9.12 27.70
C GLU A 126 -0.66 10.08 27.30
N ILE A 127 -0.58 10.45 26.02
CA ILE A 127 0.45 11.33 25.46
C ILE A 127 -0.16 12.37 24.52
N SER A 128 0.53 13.51 24.34
CA SER A 128 0.13 14.53 23.36
C SER A 128 0.40 14.10 21.93
N GLU A 129 -0.30 14.70 20.96
CA GLU A 129 -0.10 14.46 19.52
C GLU A 129 1.36 14.67 19.08
N GLU A 130 2.03 15.69 19.63
CA GLU A 130 3.43 15.97 19.34
C GLU A 130 4.36 14.85 19.85
N GLN A 131 4.13 14.37 21.08
CA GLN A 131 4.91 13.26 21.63
C GLN A 131 4.63 11.95 20.88
N ALA A 132 3.38 11.72 20.49
CA ALA A 132 3.00 10.56 19.70
C ALA A 132 3.70 10.55 18.34
N TYR A 133 3.80 11.71 17.68
CA TYR A 133 4.54 11.86 16.43
C TYR A 133 6.01 11.45 16.59
N ASP A 134 6.70 11.99 17.59
CA ASP A 134 8.11 11.70 17.83
C ASP A 134 8.34 10.22 18.15
N ARG A 135 7.52 9.62 19.02
CA ARG A 135 7.62 8.21 19.40
C ARG A 135 7.27 7.27 18.25
N THR A 136 6.31 7.64 17.39
CA THR A 136 5.96 6.84 16.21
C THR A 136 7.10 6.85 15.18
N VAL A 137 7.76 8.00 14.98
CA VAL A 137 8.82 8.16 13.97
C VAL A 137 10.17 7.61 14.44
N ALA A 138 10.45 7.60 15.74
CA ALA A 138 11.70 7.12 16.33
C ALA A 138 12.14 5.73 15.83
N PRO A 139 11.33 4.66 15.88
CA PRO A 139 11.75 3.32 15.43
C PRO A 139 12.03 3.26 13.92
N LEU A 140 11.32 4.04 13.09
CA LEU A 140 11.63 4.15 11.67
C LEU A 140 13.00 4.80 11.44
N ARG A 141 13.30 5.88 12.19
CA ARG A 141 14.62 6.54 12.14
C ARG A 141 15.74 5.61 12.59
N GLU A 142 15.55 4.88 13.68
CA GLU A 142 16.52 3.89 14.16
C GLU A 142 16.79 2.79 13.13
N PHE A 143 15.74 2.27 12.50
CA PHE A 143 15.87 1.28 11.42
C PHE A 143 16.73 1.82 10.28
N MET A 144 16.45 3.04 9.80
CA MET A 144 17.23 3.67 8.74
C MET A 144 18.68 3.88 9.15
N LEU A 145 18.93 4.41 10.35
CA LEU A 145 20.29 4.63 10.87
C LEU A 145 21.06 3.32 10.95
N LYS A 146 20.42 2.23 11.41
CA LYS A 146 21.05 0.91 11.47
C LYS A 146 21.48 0.42 10.08
N GLN A 147 20.63 0.60 9.05
CA GLN A 147 20.96 0.18 7.69
C GLN A 147 22.07 1.03 7.04
N VAL A 148 22.16 2.33 7.37
CA VAL A 148 23.22 3.21 6.86
C VAL A 148 24.55 2.95 7.58
N LEU A 149 24.52 2.76 8.90
CA LEU A 149 25.72 2.51 9.70
C LEU A 149 26.36 1.16 9.37
N ASP A 150 25.56 0.11 9.17
CA ASP A 150 26.03 -1.22 8.75
C ASP A 150 26.76 -1.18 7.39
N ILE A 151 26.39 -0.24 6.50
CA ILE A 151 27.05 -0.05 5.20
C ILE A 151 28.38 0.69 5.34
N ILE A 152 28.51 1.64 6.29
CA ILE A 152 29.67 2.53 6.40
C ILE A 152 30.74 1.97 7.36
N TYR A 153 30.35 1.24 8.41
CA TYR A 153 31.27 0.64 9.40
C TYR A 153 31.11 -0.89 9.46
N PRO A 154 31.66 -1.64 8.48
CA PRO A 154 31.50 -3.09 8.41
C PRO A 154 32.40 -3.89 9.38
N PHE A 155 32.76 -3.35 10.56
CA PHE A 155 33.67 -3.99 11.53
C PHE A 155 33.14 -3.92 12.96
#